data_AF-A0A238ZE49-F1
#
_entry.id   AF-A0A238ZE49-F1
#
_cell.length_a   1.000
_cell.length_b   1.000
_cell.length_c   1.000
_cell.angle_alpha   90.00
_cell.angle_beta   90.00
_cell.angle_gamma   90.00
#
_symmetry.space_group_name_H-M   'P 1'
#
loop_
_entity.id
_entity.type
_entity.pdbx_description
1 polymer ?
#
loop_
_entity_poly.entity_id
_entity_poly.type
_entity_poly.pdbx_seq_one_letter_code
_entity_poly.pdbx_strand_id
1 'polypeptide(L)'
;MIPPIVLPKTNVSEATSILETWMNKPVVLWVVLGEGSVADTAVAKSEELINSTDPDDNPYHLARVVHAPDPSLILEKLKSLRVNPRLREPIEWNNLTKYIILSISVNTDTIGAIVLKSKFPNQPRGYINRILRKALAVDAV
;
A
#
# COMPACT_ATOMS: atom_id res chain seq x y z
N MET A 1 -1.21 -7.81 -17.27
CA MET A 1 -0.41 -7.78 -16.02
C MET A 1 -0.18 -6.31 -15.66
N ILE A 2 -0.62 -5.89 -14.48
CA ILE A 2 -0.41 -4.56 -13.91
C ILE A 2 0.90 -4.61 -13.11
N PRO A 3 1.97 -3.93 -13.55
CA PRO A 3 3.24 -3.91 -12.85
C PRO A 3 3.18 -2.99 -11.61
N PRO A 4 4.08 -3.20 -10.63
CA PRO A 4 4.23 -2.27 -9.51
C PRO A 4 4.83 -0.94 -9.96
N ILE A 5 4.39 0.14 -9.32
CA ILE A 5 4.94 1.49 -9.48
C ILE A 5 6.09 1.62 -8.48
N VAL A 6 7.32 1.80 -8.95
CA VAL A 6 8.48 1.93 -8.07
C VAL A 6 8.82 3.41 -7.90
N LEU A 7 8.86 3.89 -6.66
CA LEU A 7 9.28 5.24 -6.33
C LEU A 7 10.81 5.36 -6.30
N PRO A 8 11.38 6.52 -6.66
CA PRO A 8 12.81 6.75 -6.59
C PRO A 8 13.31 6.70 -5.13
N LYS A 9 14.59 6.37 -4.97
CA LYS A 9 15.23 6.19 -3.66
C LYS A 9 15.90 7.45 -3.09
N THR A 10 16.02 8.51 -3.88
CA THR A 10 16.88 9.66 -3.54
C THR A 10 16.24 11.02 -3.79
N ASN A 11 15.06 11.07 -4.41
CA ASN A 11 14.44 12.30 -4.85
C ASN A 11 13.03 12.45 -4.25
N VAL A 12 12.90 13.30 -3.23
CA VAL A 12 11.64 13.59 -2.53
C VAL A 12 10.58 14.13 -3.50
N SER A 13 10.95 15.10 -4.34
CA SER A 13 10.03 15.77 -5.26
C SER A 13 9.47 14.79 -6.28
N GLU A 14 10.33 13.97 -6.86
CA GLU A 14 9.94 12.95 -7.83
C GLU A 14 9.11 11.82 -7.20
N ALA A 15 9.52 11.31 -6.03
CA ALA A 15 8.75 10.28 -5.32
C ALA A 15 7.33 10.77 -4.97
N THR A 16 7.23 12.00 -4.48
CA THR A 16 5.95 12.62 -4.12
C THR A 16 5.10 12.85 -5.37
N SER A 17 5.67 13.41 -6.44
CA SER A 17 4.95 13.67 -7.69
C SER A 17 4.40 12.39 -8.34
N ILE A 18 5.19 11.30 -8.34
CA ILE A 18 4.73 10.00 -8.83
C ILE A 18 3.58 9.48 -7.97
N LEU A 19 3.73 9.51 -6.63
CA LEU A 19 2.68 9.07 -5.72
C LEU A 19 1.38 9.89 -5.93
N GLU A 20 1.49 11.21 -6.04
CA GLU A 20 0.36 12.12 -6.26
C GLU A 20 -0.34 11.88 -7.61
N THR A 21 0.42 11.58 -8.66
CA THR A 21 -0.15 11.20 -9.96
C THR A 21 -1.10 10.01 -9.85
N TRP A 22 -0.80 9.06 -8.95
CA TRP A 22 -1.65 7.91 -8.69
C TRP A 22 -2.75 8.19 -7.67
N MET A 23 -2.51 9.10 -6.73
CA MET A 23 -3.54 9.64 -5.83
C MET A 23 -4.55 10.58 -6.50
N ASN A 24 -4.43 10.85 -7.80
CA ASN A 24 -5.45 11.56 -8.57
C ASN A 24 -6.32 10.61 -9.42
N LYS A 25 -6.18 9.29 -9.22
CA LYS A 25 -6.93 8.27 -9.95
C LYS A 25 -7.87 7.52 -9.00
N PRO A 26 -9.03 7.04 -9.47
CA PRO A 26 -9.97 6.28 -8.64
C PRO A 26 -9.45 4.86 -8.40
N VAL A 27 -8.39 4.73 -7.61
CA VAL A 27 -7.65 3.49 -7.34
C VAL A 27 -7.38 3.34 -5.85
N VAL A 28 -7.09 2.12 -5.43
CA VAL A 28 -6.54 1.83 -4.10
C VAL A 28 -5.06 1.56 -4.23
N LEU A 29 -4.23 2.32 -3.51
CA LEU A 29 -2.79 2.15 -3.54
C LEU A 29 -2.35 1.21 -2.42
N TRP A 30 -1.62 0.17 -2.79
CA TRP A 30 -0.93 -0.73 -1.87
C TRP A 30 0.54 -0.31 -1.81
N VAL A 31 0.86 0.53 -0.84
CA VAL A 31 2.19 1.09 -0.67
C VAL A 31 3.03 0.12 0.15
N VAL A 32 3.94 -0.58 -0.52
CA VAL A 32 4.96 -1.44 0.09
C VAL A 32 6.13 -0.58 0.55
N LEU A 33 6.50 -0.66 1.83
CA LEU A 33 7.49 0.21 2.45
C LEU A 33 8.85 -0.48 2.63
N GLY A 34 9.91 0.26 2.30
CA GLY A 34 11.28 -0.15 2.55
C GLY A 34 11.85 -1.06 1.47
N GLU A 35 13.03 -1.60 1.74
CA GLU A 35 13.77 -2.47 0.82
C GLU A 35 14.18 -3.80 1.47
N GLY A 36 14.79 -4.65 0.65
CA GLY A 36 15.26 -5.98 1.01
C GLY A 36 14.20 -7.07 0.80
N SER A 37 14.58 -8.31 1.10
CA SER A 37 13.81 -9.51 0.74
C SER A 37 12.35 -9.50 1.20
N VAL A 38 12.06 -8.91 2.37
CA VAL A 38 10.68 -8.82 2.88
C VAL A 38 9.83 -7.86 2.04
N ALA A 39 10.40 -6.73 1.61
CA ALA A 39 9.72 -5.78 0.73
C ALA A 39 9.54 -6.37 -0.66
N ASP A 40 10.57 -7.01 -1.22
CA ASP A 40 10.49 -7.66 -2.54
C ASP A 40 9.42 -8.76 -2.55
N THR A 41 9.36 -9.58 -1.49
CA THR A 41 8.31 -10.58 -1.30
C THR A 41 6.93 -9.92 -1.18
N ALA A 42 6.85 -8.76 -0.52
CA ALA A 42 5.59 -8.03 -0.38
C ALA A 42 5.10 -7.45 -1.69
N VAL A 43 6.00 -6.89 -2.51
CA VAL A 43 5.69 -6.45 -3.87
C VAL A 43 5.20 -7.62 -4.71
N ALA A 44 5.95 -8.72 -4.75
CA ALA A 44 5.61 -9.89 -5.56
C ALA A 44 4.24 -10.50 -5.18
N LYS A 45 3.98 -10.70 -3.87
CA LYS A 45 2.68 -11.22 -3.39
C LYS A 45 1.53 -10.25 -3.71
N SER A 46 1.78 -8.95 -3.61
CA SER A 46 0.78 -7.92 -3.91
C SER A 46 0.47 -7.86 -5.41
N GLU A 47 1.50 -7.93 -6.24
CA GLU A 47 1.39 -7.98 -7.70
C GLU A 47 0.62 -9.23 -8.15
N GLU A 48 0.95 -10.40 -7.59
CA GLU A 48 0.26 -11.66 -7.88
C GLU A 48 -1.24 -11.57 -7.51
N LEU A 49 -1.57 -10.90 -6.41
CA LEU A 49 -2.95 -10.71 -5.96
C LEU A 49 -3.76 -9.80 -6.89
N ILE A 50 -3.23 -8.64 -7.29
CA ILE A 50 -3.96 -7.75 -8.21
C ILE A 50 -4.11 -8.36 -9.59
N ASN A 51 -3.17 -9.22 -9.99
CA ASN A 51 -3.13 -9.87 -11.30
C ASN A 51 -3.79 -11.26 -11.33
N SER A 52 -4.24 -11.81 -10.20
CA SER A 52 -4.85 -13.13 -10.20
C SER A 52 -6.20 -13.11 -10.91
N THR A 53 -6.35 -14.01 -11.88
CA THR A 53 -7.45 -14.11 -12.82
C THR A 53 -8.73 -14.66 -12.18
N ASP A 54 -9.72 -13.78 -12.02
CA ASP A 54 -11.06 -13.97 -12.59
C ASP A 54 -11.65 -12.57 -12.92
N PRO A 55 -11.65 -12.11 -14.20
CA PRO A 55 -11.97 -10.73 -14.56
C PRO A 55 -13.37 -10.26 -14.16
N ASP A 56 -14.32 -11.18 -14.02
CA ASP A 56 -15.71 -10.90 -13.66
C ASP A 56 -15.93 -10.84 -12.13
N ASP A 57 -14.93 -11.24 -11.32
CA ASP A 57 -15.03 -11.32 -9.86
C ASP A 57 -13.74 -10.88 -9.13
N ASN A 58 -12.84 -10.14 -9.80
CA ASN A 58 -11.61 -9.64 -9.18
C ASN A 58 -11.88 -8.33 -8.42
N PRO A 59 -11.95 -8.35 -7.07
CA PRO A 59 -12.18 -7.13 -6.29
C PRO A 59 -10.99 -6.16 -6.38
N TYR A 60 -9.87 -6.55 -6.99
CA TYR A 60 -8.62 -5.78 -7.05
C TYR A 60 -8.40 -5.03 -8.37
N HIS A 61 -9.38 -4.94 -9.27
CA HIS A 61 -9.21 -4.23 -10.55
C HIS A 61 -8.80 -2.75 -10.40
N LEU A 62 -9.23 -2.11 -9.30
CA LEU A 62 -8.83 -0.74 -8.92
C LEU A 62 -7.56 -0.67 -8.07
N ALA A 63 -6.96 -1.78 -7.68
CA ALA A 63 -5.77 -1.77 -6.86
C ALA A 63 -4.49 -1.53 -7.69
N ARG A 64 -3.55 -0.77 -7.15
CA ARG A 64 -2.22 -0.56 -7.72
C ARG A 64 -1.17 -0.76 -6.64
N VAL A 65 -0.13 -1.53 -6.94
CA VAL A 65 1.01 -1.71 -6.04
C VAL A 65 1.98 -0.56 -6.24
N VAL A 66 2.37 0.10 -5.16
CA VAL A 66 3.39 1.14 -5.14
C VAL A 66 4.52 0.64 -4.23
N HIS A 67 5.73 0.53 -4.74
CA HIS A 67 6.91 0.24 -3.93
C HIS A 67 7.60 1.55 -3.57
N ALA A 68 7.73 1.84 -2.28
CA ALA A 68 8.45 2.98 -1.73
C ALA A 68 9.71 2.48 -0.99
N PRO A 69 10.86 2.34 -1.68
CA PRO A 69 12.06 1.76 -1.08
C PRO A 69 12.62 2.63 0.05
N ASP A 70 12.47 3.94 -0.06
CA ASP A 70 12.71 4.90 1.04
C ASP A 70 11.39 5.61 1.41
N PRO A 71 10.69 5.13 2.46
CA PRO A 71 9.45 5.74 2.94
C PRO A 71 9.59 7.18 3.43
N SER A 72 10.81 7.62 3.80
CA SER A 72 11.02 8.98 4.32
C SER A 72 10.70 10.03 3.25
N LEU A 73 10.90 9.70 1.97
CA LEU A 73 10.67 10.59 0.84
C LEU A 73 9.19 10.92 0.61
N ILE A 74 8.27 10.10 1.13
CA ILE A 74 6.82 10.30 1.02
C ILE A 74 6.15 10.50 2.39
N LEU A 75 6.92 10.61 3.47
CA LEU A 75 6.40 10.64 4.84
C LEU A 75 5.39 11.77 5.05
N GLU A 76 5.71 12.99 4.61
CA GLU A 76 4.82 14.13 4.79
C GLU A 76 3.51 13.96 4.01
N LYS A 77 3.57 13.35 2.82
CA LYS A 77 2.37 12.99 2.08
C LYS A 77 1.52 11.98 2.85
N LEU A 78 2.14 10.93 3.40
CA LEU A 78 1.43 9.92 4.20
C LEU A 78 0.79 10.52 5.46
N LYS A 79 1.45 11.48 6.13
CA LYS A 79 0.90 12.18 7.31
C LYS A 79 -0.28 13.10 6.96
N SER A 80 -0.33 13.63 5.74
CA SER A 80 -1.46 14.45 5.29
C SER A 80 -2.76 13.66 5.09
N LEU A 81 -2.66 12.33 5.00
CA LEU A 81 -3.80 11.45 4.81
C LEU A 81 -4.59 11.27 6.11
N ARG A 82 -5.89 11.04 5.96
CA ARG A 82 -6.72 10.59 7.07
C ARG A 82 -6.30 9.17 7.44
N VAL A 83 -6.50 8.82 8.71
CA VAL A 83 -6.21 7.48 9.20
C VAL A 83 -7.51 6.85 9.64
N ASN A 84 -7.82 5.65 9.13
CA ASN A 84 -9.05 4.96 9.50
C ASN A 84 -9.09 4.74 11.03
N PRO A 85 -10.12 5.22 11.74
CA PRO A 85 -10.20 5.11 13.20
C PRO A 85 -10.32 3.65 13.69
N ARG A 86 -10.64 2.71 12.80
CA ARG A 86 -10.70 1.27 13.09
C ARG A 86 -9.34 0.58 13.02
N LEU A 87 -8.26 1.30 12.69
CA LEU A 87 -6.92 0.76 12.87
C LEU A 87 -6.70 0.46 14.35
N ARG A 88 -6.27 -0.77 14.65
CA ARG A 88 -6.10 -1.24 16.04
C ARG A 88 -5.01 -0.48 16.80
N GLU A 89 -4.04 0.05 16.09
CA GLU A 89 -2.89 0.76 16.65
C GLU A 89 -2.68 2.06 15.86
N PRO A 90 -2.37 3.19 16.53
CA PRO A 90 -1.91 4.41 15.85
C PRO A 90 -0.66 4.14 15.00
N ILE A 91 -0.50 4.90 13.92
CA ILE A 91 0.68 4.82 13.08
C ILE A 91 1.86 5.49 13.80
N GLU A 92 2.94 4.74 14.00
CA GLU A 92 4.22 5.26 14.53
C GLU A 92 4.99 5.97 13.41
N TRP A 93 4.64 7.23 13.14
CA TRP A 93 5.22 8.02 12.05
C TRP A 93 6.74 8.18 12.10
N ASN A 94 7.33 8.13 13.30
CA ASN A 94 8.78 8.21 13.50
C ASN A 94 9.49 6.87 13.22
N ASN A 95 8.74 5.79 12.99
CA ASN A 95 9.26 4.45 12.76
C ASN A 95 8.46 3.70 11.69
N LEU A 96 8.41 4.26 10.47
CA LEU A 96 7.73 3.60 9.36
C LEU A 96 8.30 2.22 8.98
N THR A 97 9.56 1.94 9.36
CA THR A 97 10.20 0.64 9.12
C THR A 97 9.54 -0.53 9.84
N LYS A 98 8.71 -0.25 10.87
CA LYS A 98 7.87 -1.22 11.56
C LYS A 98 6.81 -1.82 10.63
N TYR A 99 6.40 -1.08 9.61
CA TYR A 99 5.35 -1.45 8.67
C TYR A 99 5.94 -1.95 7.34
N ILE A 100 5.16 -2.73 6.61
CA ILE A 100 5.54 -3.26 5.30
C ILE A 100 4.54 -2.91 4.21
N ILE A 101 3.26 -2.79 4.54
CA ILE A 101 2.22 -2.36 3.60
C ILE A 101 1.32 -1.34 4.29
N LEU A 102 1.06 -0.24 3.61
CA LEU A 102 -0.04 0.68 3.86
C LEU A 102 -1.01 0.59 2.70
N SER A 103 -2.31 0.52 2.99
CA SER A 103 -3.33 0.68 1.95
C SER A 103 -3.92 2.07 2.02
N ILE A 104 -3.93 2.77 0.90
CA ILE A 104 -4.48 4.11 0.76
C ILE A 104 -5.70 4.04 -0.17
N SER A 105 -6.85 4.43 0.38
CA SER A 105 -8.03 4.81 -0.41
C SER A 105 -7.79 6.19 -0.99
N VAL A 106 -7.72 6.30 -2.31
CA VAL A 106 -7.58 7.60 -2.95
C VAL A 106 -8.88 8.39 -2.91
N ASN A 107 -10.03 7.72 -3.07
CA ASN A 107 -11.34 8.38 -3.07
C ASN A 107 -11.64 9.10 -1.73
N THR A 108 -11.12 8.58 -0.62
CA THR A 108 -11.37 9.11 0.72
C THR A 108 -10.11 9.73 1.36
N ASP A 109 -9.01 9.83 0.63
CA ASP A 109 -7.69 10.24 1.14
C ASP A 109 -7.34 9.58 2.48
N THR A 110 -7.58 8.27 2.60
CA THR A 110 -7.52 7.56 3.88
C THR A 110 -6.58 6.36 3.84
N ILE A 111 -5.69 6.27 4.82
CA ILE A 111 -4.97 5.04 5.14
C ILE A 111 -5.95 4.06 5.80
N GLY A 112 -6.41 3.09 5.02
CA GLY A 112 -7.45 2.14 5.41
C GLY A 112 -6.94 0.94 6.21
N ALA A 113 -5.72 0.49 5.93
CA ALA A 113 -5.14 -0.68 6.57
C ALA A 113 -3.60 -0.61 6.62
N ILE A 114 -3.01 -1.23 7.65
CA ILE A 114 -1.56 -1.31 7.84
C ILE A 114 -1.14 -2.74 8.16
N VAL A 115 0.02 -3.15 7.66
CA VAL A 115 0.64 -4.46 7.94
C VAL A 115 1.99 -4.23 8.59
N LEU A 116 2.23 -4.91 9.72
CA LEU A 116 3.53 -4.91 10.38
C LEU A 116 4.53 -5.78 9.61
N LYS A 117 5.76 -5.31 9.46
CA LYS A 117 6.87 -6.05 8.82
C LYS A 117 7.13 -7.38 9.52
N SER A 118 7.06 -7.42 10.85
CA SER A 118 7.20 -8.66 11.64
C SER A 118 6.11 -9.71 11.35
N LYS A 119 4.94 -9.27 10.88
CA LYS A 119 3.81 -10.13 10.56
C LYS A 119 3.78 -10.51 9.09
N PHE A 120 4.84 -10.32 8.28
CA PHE A 120 4.78 -10.57 6.84
C PHE A 120 5.49 -11.84 6.32
N PRO A 121 6.71 -12.18 6.79
CA PRO A 121 7.53 -13.22 6.19
C PRO A 121 6.86 -14.60 6.09
N ASN A 122 5.94 -14.90 7.02
CA ASN A 122 5.32 -16.23 7.14
C ASN A 122 3.79 -16.23 6.98
N GLN A 123 3.19 -15.15 6.47
CA GLN A 123 1.73 -15.12 6.34
C GLN A 123 1.27 -15.80 5.05
N PRO A 124 0.20 -16.61 5.15
CA PRO A 124 -0.46 -17.15 3.97
C PRO A 124 -1.08 -16.01 3.16
N ARG A 125 -1.18 -16.23 1.84
CA ARG A 125 -1.81 -15.28 0.90
C ARG A 125 -3.17 -14.76 1.39
N GLY A 126 -3.98 -15.62 2.01
CA GLY A 126 -5.29 -15.26 2.56
C GLY A 126 -5.26 -14.17 3.65
N TYR A 127 -4.19 -14.08 4.46
CA TYR A 127 -4.07 -13.03 5.47
C TYR A 127 -3.87 -11.65 4.82
N ILE A 128 -2.97 -11.58 3.84
CA ILE A 128 -2.70 -10.38 3.05
C ILE A 128 -3.99 -9.99 2.30
N ASN A 129 -4.61 -10.95 1.62
CA ASN A 129 -5.89 -10.78 0.92
C ASN A 129 -6.96 -10.13 1.80
N ARG A 130 -7.12 -10.62 3.04
CA ARG A 130 -8.09 -10.10 4.01
C ARG A 130 -7.82 -8.65 4.41
N ILE A 131 -6.56 -8.28 4.64
CA ILE A 131 -6.20 -6.91 4.99
C ILE A 131 -6.51 -5.97 3.82
N LEU A 132 -6.21 -6.41 2.61
CA LEU A 132 -6.42 -5.61 1.40
C LEU A 132 -7.92 -5.47 1.07
N ARG A 133 -8.74 -6.51 1.27
CA ARG A 133 -10.21 -6.39 1.18
C ARG A 133 -10.78 -5.40 2.19
N LYS A 134 -10.23 -5.34 3.40
CA LYS A 134 -10.67 -4.34 4.39
C LYS A 134 -10.41 -2.92 3.93
N ALA A 135 -9.31 -2.68 3.22
CA ALA A 135 -9.03 -1.37 2.68
C ALA A 135 -9.93 -1.03 1.49
N LEU A 136 -10.15 -1.97 0.56
CA LEU A 136 -11.15 -1.80 -0.51
C LEU A 136 -12.56 -1.50 0.02
N ALA A 137 -12.93 -2.10 1.16
CA ALA A 137 -14.21 -1.83 1.80
C ALA A 137 -14.32 -0.42 2.40
N VAL A 138 -13.19 0.29 2.62
CA VAL A 138 -13.20 1.71 2.99
C VAL A 138 -13.52 2.57 1.77
N ASP A 139 -13.03 2.20 0.59
CA ASP A 139 -13.32 2.90 -0.69
C ASP A 139 -14.75 2.70 -1.19
N ALA A 140 -15.43 1.64 -0.77
CA ALA A 140 -16.80 1.32 -1.21
C ALA A 140 -17.91 2.08 -0.45
N VAL A 141 -17.53 2.92 0.52
CA VAL A 141 -18.44 3.74 1.36
C VAL A 141 -18.45 5.17 0.84
#